data_AF-A0A7C7TK46-F1
#
_entry.id   AF-A0A7C7TK46-F1
#
_cell.length_a   1.000
_cell.length_b   1.000
_cell.length_c   1.000
_cell.angle_alpha   90.00
_cell.angle_beta   90.00
_cell.angle_gamma   90.00
#
_symmetry.space_group_name_H-M   'P 1'
#
loop_
_entity.id
_entity.type
_entity.pdbx_description
1 polymer ?
#
loop_
_entity_poly.entity_id
_entity_poly.type
_entity_poly.pdbx_seq_one_letter_code
_entity_poly.pdbx_strand_id
1 'polypeptide(L)' 'QWVVGVAKAGNEEGVPMIGGSQIIAPSGEIVAMCVTEEEELITARCDLDQCAPSKSTVFNFGLHREPQA' A
#
# COMPACT_ATOMS: atom_id res chain seq x y z
N GLN A 1 -5.83 -5.66 3.68
CA GLN A 1 -6.41 -4.40 3.16
C GLN A 1 -5.53 -3.92 2.02
N TRP A 2 -6.05 -3.16 1.07
CA TRP A 2 -5.23 -2.49 0.06
C TRP A 2 -4.57 -1.22 0.63
N VAL A 3 -3.39 -0.88 0.13
CA VAL A 3 -2.69 0.37 0.44
C VAL A 3 -2.21 1.02 -0.85
N VAL A 4 -2.36 2.34 -0.95
CA VAL A 4 -1.79 3.15 -2.03
C VAL A 4 -0.98 4.27 -1.38
N GLY A 5 0.32 4.28 -1.63
CA GLY A 5 1.23 5.34 -1.23
C GLY A 5 1.62 6.15 -2.45
N VAL A 6 1.45 7.47 -2.39
CA VAL A 6 1.77 8.37 -3.51
C VAL A 6 2.78 9.41 -3.03
N ALA A 7 3.88 9.52 -3.74
CA ALA A 7 4.95 10.45 -3.47
C ALA A 7 4.85 11.70 -4.36
N LYS A 8 5.23 12.85 -3.80
CA LYS A 8 5.76 13.99 -4.55
C LYS A 8 7.28 13.86 -4.49
N ALA A 9 7.89 13.48 -5.60
CA ALA A 9 9.28 13.06 -5.68
C ALA A 9 10.15 14.10 -6.40
N GLY A 10 11.44 13.78 -6.54
CA GLY A 10 12.40 14.61 -7.26
C GLY A 10 13.08 15.64 -6.37
N ASN A 11 13.71 16.64 -6.99
CA ASN A 11 14.47 17.67 -6.28
C ASN A 11 13.71 18.99 -6.28
N GLU A 12 13.28 19.45 -5.10
CA GLU A 12 12.71 20.78 -4.91
C GLU A 12 13.73 21.68 -4.22
N GLU A 13 14.20 22.69 -4.94
CA GLU A 13 15.13 23.73 -4.42
C GLU A 13 16.42 23.17 -3.79
N GLY A 14 16.93 22.05 -4.30
CA GLY A 14 18.13 21.38 -3.76
C GLY A 14 17.83 20.32 -2.70
N VAL A 15 16.57 20.10 -2.35
CA VAL A 15 16.13 19.09 -1.38
C VAL A 15 15.59 17.86 -2.13
N PRO A 16 16.26 16.70 -2.07
CA PRO A 16 15.75 15.47 -2.67
C PRO A 16 14.56 14.92 -1.86
N MET A 17 13.49 14.57 -2.57
CA MET A 17 12.28 13.98 -2.01
C MET A 17 12.17 12.52 -2.43
N ILE A 18 11.73 11.67 -1.50
CA ILE A 18 11.58 10.23 -1.71
C ILE A 18 10.49 9.97 -2.75
N GLY A 19 10.81 9.19 -3.79
CA GLY A 19 9.85 8.69 -4.78
C GLY A 19 9.26 7.33 -4.41
N GLY A 20 9.06 6.47 -5.41
CA GLY A 20 8.62 5.10 -5.19
C GLY A 20 7.17 4.99 -4.72
N SER A 21 6.25 5.77 -5.30
CA SER A 21 4.81 5.54 -5.15
C SER A 21 4.48 4.06 -5.41
N GLN A 22 3.59 3.47 -4.62
CA GLN A 22 3.33 2.03 -4.63
C GLN A 22 1.85 1.71 -4.44
N ILE A 23 1.42 0.60 -5.04
CA ILE A 23 0.15 -0.07 -4.75
C ILE A 23 0.49 -1.43 -4.13
N ILE A 24 -0.05 -1.69 -2.94
CA ILE A 24 0.24 -2.90 -2.14
C ILE A 24 -1.05 -3.69 -1.90
N ALA A 25 -1.00 -4.99 -2.20
CA ALA A 25 -2.08 -5.94 -2.03
C ALA A 25 -2.36 -6.29 -0.56
N PRO A 26 -3.53 -6.88 -0.24
CA PRO A 26 -3.85 -7.34 1.11
C PRO A 26 -2.87 -8.36 1.70
N SER A 27 -2.12 -9.06 0.86
CA SER A 27 -1.02 -9.96 1.25
C SER A 27 0.21 -9.22 1.79
N GLY A 28 0.35 -7.92 1.47
CA GLY A 28 1.55 -7.12 1.71
C GLY A 28 2.49 -7.05 0.50
N GLU A 29 2.16 -7.70 -0.62
CA GLU A 29 2.97 -7.67 -1.85
C GLU A 29 2.78 -6.34 -2.60
N ILE A 30 3.88 -5.78 -3.10
CA ILE A 30 3.85 -4.63 -4.00
C ILE A 30 3.42 -5.12 -5.38
N VAL A 31 2.30 -4.61 -5.89
CA VAL A 31 1.76 -5.00 -7.20
C VAL A 31 2.02 -3.96 -8.30
N ALA A 32 2.39 -2.74 -7.91
CA ALA A 32 2.90 -1.71 -8.80
C ALA A 32 3.78 -0.73 -8.02
N MET A 33 4.85 -0.21 -8.64
CA MET A 33 5.79 0.75 -8.04
C MET A 33 6.33 1.69 -9.11
N CYS A 34 6.34 2.99 -8.86
CA CYS A 34 7.03 3.96 -9.71
C CYS A 34 8.54 3.72 -9.63
N VAL A 35 9.22 3.80 -10.78
CA VAL A 35 10.68 3.62 -10.86
C VAL A 35 11.42 4.93 -11.14
N THR A 36 10.68 5.99 -11.41
CA THR A 36 11.19 7.34 -11.61
C THR A 36 10.85 8.24 -10.41
N GLU A 37 11.52 9.40 -10.36
CA GLU A 37 11.23 10.49 -9.42
C GLU A 37 10.55 11.68 -10.11
N GLU A 38 10.12 11.51 -11.36
CA GLU A 38 9.41 12.49 -12.17
C GLU A 38 7.90 12.19 -12.20
N GLU A 39 7.17 12.80 -13.14
CA GLU A 39 5.76 12.51 -13.37
C GLU A 39 5.61 11.08 -13.92
N GLU A 40 5.02 10.19 -13.12
CA GLU A 40 4.82 8.79 -13.49
C GLU A 40 3.46 8.29 -13.01
N LEU A 41 2.80 7.50 -13.85
CA LEU A 41 1.53 6.84 -13.52
C LEU A 41 1.74 5.33 -13.45
N ILE A 42 1.39 4.75 -12.30
CA ILE A 42 1.29 3.31 -12.11
C ILE A 42 -0.16 2.89 -11.93
N THR A 43 -0.48 1.66 -12.35
CA THR A 43 -1.83 1.10 -12.23
C THR A 43 -1.78 -0.34 -11.76
N ALA A 44 -2.83 -0.78 -11.08
CA ALA A 44 -3.03 -2.17 -10.70
C ALA A 44 -4.53 -2.49 -10.67
N ARG A 45 -4.90 -3.75 -10.93
CA ARG A 45 -6.27 -4.23 -10.74
C ARG A 45 -6.45 -4.61 -9.27
N CYS A 46 -7.19 -3.80 -8.53
CA CYS A 46 -7.42 -4.01 -7.10
C CYS A 46 -8.76 -4.73 -6.87
N ASP A 47 -8.72 -6.06 -6.73
CA ASP A 47 -9.88 -6.83 -6.30
C ASP A 47 -10.08 -6.69 -4.78
N LEU A 48 -11.18 -6.07 -4.37
CA LEU A 48 -11.45 -5.77 -2.97
C LEU A 48 -11.84 -7.02 -2.17
N ASP A 49 -12.33 -8.08 -2.82
CA ASP A 49 -12.71 -9.32 -2.16
C ASP A 49 -11.47 -10.10 -1.66
N GLN A 50 -10.28 -9.81 -2.19
CA GLN A 50 -9.02 -10.33 -1.67
C GLN A 50 -8.74 -9.92 -0.21
N CYS A 51 -9.45 -8.92 0.32
CA CYS A 51 -9.34 -8.56 1.74
C CYS A 51 -10.08 -9.54 2.68
N ALA A 52 -11.06 -10.29 2.18
CA ALA A 52 -11.96 -11.08 3.02
C ALA A 52 -11.27 -12.27 3.73
N PRO A 53 -10.45 -13.11 3.05
CA PRO A 53 -9.92 -14.34 3.66
C PRO A 53 -9.08 -14.06 4.91
N SER A 54 -8.21 -13.05 4.88
CA SER A 54 -7.37 -12.69 6.02
C SER A 54 -8.20 -12.14 7.18
N LYS A 55 -9.28 -11.38 6.90
CA LYS A 55 -10.18 -10.83 7.92
C LYS A 55 -11.10 -11.87 8.56
N SER A 56 -11.40 -12.98 7.89
CA SER A 56 -12.20 -14.06 8.45
C SER A 56 -11.37 -15.11 9.20
N THR A 57 -10.05 -15.10 9.02
CA THR A 57 -9.13 -16.10 9.60
C THR A 57 -8.09 -15.45 10.53
N VAL A 58 -6.85 -15.28 10.08
CA VAL A 58 -5.68 -14.87 10.88
C VAL A 58 -5.86 -13.48 11.49
N PHE A 59 -6.46 -12.55 10.77
CA PHE A 59 -6.72 -11.18 11.23
C PHE A 59 -8.19 -10.94 11.56
N ASN A 60 -8.90 -11.96 12.04
CA ASN A 60 -10.23 -11.76 12.59
C ASN A 60 -10.16 -11.03 13.94
N PHE A 61 -10.28 -9.71 13.89
CA PHE A 61 -10.16 -8.86 15.07
C PHE A 61 -11.22 -9.13 16.14
N GLY A 62 -12.43 -9.53 15.77
CA GLY A 62 -13.48 -9.84 16.74
C GLY A 62 -13.21 -11.13 17.52
N LEU A 63 -12.44 -12.05 16.93
CA LEU A 63 -12.01 -13.28 17.60
C LEU A 63 -10.68 -13.10 18.35
N HIS A 64 -9.75 -12.31 17.83
CA HIS A 64 -8.34 -12.37 18.28
C HIS A 64 -7.83 -11.13 19.02
N ARG A 65 -8.49 -9.96 18.93
CA ARG A 65 -8.02 -8.78 19.67
C ARG A 65 -8.56 -8.81 21.10
N GLU A 66 -7.71 -8.42 22.04
CA GLU A 66 -8.08 -8.23 23.46
C GLU A 66 -7.82 -6.77 23.87
N PRO A 67 -8.77 -5.84 23.63
CA PRO A 67 -8.54 -4.40 23.85
C PRO A 67 -8.40 -3.98 25.32
N GLN A 68 -8.78 -4.83 26.27
CA GLN A 68 -8.77 -4.55 27.72
C GLN A 68 -7.57 -5.18 28.46
N ALA A 69 -6.72 -5.93 27.77
CA ALA A 69 -5.53 -6.55 28.35
C ALA A 69 -4.41 -5.53 28.63
#